data_AF-A0A1A6A7X4-F1
#
_entry.id   AF-A0A1A6A7X4-F1
#
_cell.length_a   1.000
_cell.length_b   1.000
_cell.length_c   1.000
_cell.angle_alpha   90.00
_cell.angle_beta   90.00
_cell.angle_gamma   90.00
#
_symmetry.space_group_name_H-M   'P 1'
#
loop_
_entity.id
_entity.type
_entity.pdbx_description
1 polymer ?
#
loop_
_entity_poly.entity_id
_entity_poly.type
_entity_poly.pdbx_seq_one_letter_code
_entity_poly.pdbx_strand_id
1 'polypeptide(L)'
;MMFTKSTSLVSLVASISFLTLASPAPTKLEVRQDSEDHSWAKGSYIAIVGARNECLSPATSGSDTNANATEGTKVEAVQCHMAATWSVPLVESGGAIVHEDSGLVIDLGQNVNNGNLTLQTFSGDDQTQIFNYGADNRLSNNATGKCIDRGDDGLQIYDCRPNNVNQVWLIRTTPEAKALDDDAPTRSDASSSNSDLKYIQPKERKDLCISTISDGSSIQSNAGVALTYCAGSESSDSGNSTSADLMQWSLSGKEPGQVKLGSSGLCLETGGNVINSYGYEELTVVNAMGVRMATCDDQAPGQKWSSDQFMLKSAIEKTGVSMDPPRSVEADHD
;
A
#
# COMPACT_ATOMS: atom_id res chain seq x y z
N MET A 1 6.12 -76.24 -22.78
CA MET A 1 4.92 -75.39 -22.61
C MET A 1 4.78 -75.05 -21.14
N MET A 2 5.28 -73.88 -20.73
CA MET A 2 5.14 -73.34 -19.37
C MET A 2 4.06 -72.26 -19.42
N PHE A 3 2.99 -72.45 -18.65
CA PHE A 3 1.96 -71.43 -18.44
C PHE A 3 2.41 -70.50 -17.32
N THR A 4 2.65 -69.23 -17.64
CA THR A 4 2.87 -68.14 -16.68
C THR A 4 1.52 -67.64 -16.15
N LYS A 5 1.34 -67.69 -14.83
CA LYS A 5 0.19 -67.13 -14.13
C LYS A 5 0.33 -65.60 -14.05
N SER A 6 -0.63 -64.90 -14.66
CA SER A 6 -0.81 -63.45 -14.51
C SER A 6 -1.53 -63.16 -13.19
N THR A 7 -0.97 -62.29 -12.36
CA THR A 7 -1.53 -61.89 -11.07
C THR A 7 -1.99 -60.44 -11.19
N SER A 8 -3.30 -60.21 -11.24
CA SER A 8 -3.88 -58.86 -11.27
C SER A 8 -3.86 -58.26 -9.87
N LEU A 9 -3.13 -57.15 -9.71
CA LEU A 9 -3.19 -56.30 -8.53
C LEU A 9 -4.41 -55.37 -8.67
N VAL A 10 -5.40 -55.53 -7.78
CA VAL A 10 -6.53 -54.60 -7.65
C VAL A 10 -6.14 -53.53 -6.63
N SER A 11 -5.91 -52.29 -7.09
CA SER A 11 -5.67 -51.14 -6.22
C SER A 11 -7.01 -50.56 -5.77
N LEU A 12 -7.29 -50.63 -4.46
CA LEU A 12 -8.45 -50.03 -3.82
C LEU A 12 -8.13 -48.57 -3.47
N VAL A 13 -8.65 -47.61 -4.23
CA VAL A 13 -8.51 -46.18 -3.91
C VAL A 13 -9.57 -45.81 -2.86
N ALA A 14 -9.14 -45.68 -1.61
CA ALA A 14 -9.98 -45.15 -0.53
C ALA A 14 -10.19 -43.65 -0.76
N SER A 15 -11.42 -43.25 -1.09
CA SER A 15 -11.82 -41.85 -1.17
C SER A 15 -12.02 -41.30 0.25
N ILE A 16 -11.03 -40.54 0.74
CA ILE A 16 -11.13 -39.80 2.00
C ILE A 16 -11.86 -38.50 1.70
N SER A 17 -13.14 -38.42 2.06
CA SER A 17 -13.90 -37.18 2.05
C SER A 17 -13.37 -36.27 3.17
N PHE A 18 -12.57 -35.27 2.81
CA PHE A 18 -12.20 -34.20 3.72
C PHE A 18 -13.43 -33.31 3.94
N LEU A 19 -14.07 -33.46 5.10
CA LEU A 19 -15.02 -32.49 5.61
C LEU A 19 -14.23 -31.22 5.96
N THR A 20 -14.26 -30.23 5.07
CA THR A 20 -13.78 -28.89 5.37
C THR A 20 -14.74 -28.27 6.40
N LEU A 21 -14.31 -28.23 7.65
CA LEU A 21 -14.97 -27.45 8.69
C LEU A 21 -14.76 -25.97 8.34
N ALA A 22 -15.67 -25.39 7.55
CA ALA A 22 -15.77 -23.96 7.38
C ALA A 22 -16.07 -23.35 8.75
N SER A 23 -15.10 -22.66 9.34
CA SER A 23 -15.35 -21.91 10.57
C SER A 23 -16.33 -20.78 10.24
N PRO A 24 -17.38 -20.58 11.06
CA PRO A 24 -18.32 -19.47 10.83
C PRO A 24 -17.55 -18.15 10.90
N ALA A 25 -17.91 -17.21 10.02
CA ALA A 25 -17.34 -15.87 10.01
C ALA A 25 -17.59 -15.20 11.39
N PRO A 26 -16.60 -14.49 11.95
CA PRO A 26 -16.77 -13.79 13.22
C PRO A 26 -17.86 -12.72 13.08
N THR A 27 -18.88 -12.76 13.94
CA THR A 27 -20.04 -11.84 13.93
C THR A 27 -19.90 -10.69 14.92
N LYS A 28 -18.79 -10.60 15.65
CA LYS A 28 -18.52 -9.54 16.61
C LYS A 28 -17.05 -9.19 16.57
N LEU A 29 -16.76 -7.90 16.43
CA LEU A 29 -15.41 -7.39 16.50
C LEU A 29 -15.01 -7.29 17.98
N GLU A 30 -14.07 -8.13 18.41
CA GLU A 30 -13.35 -7.87 19.65
C GLU A 30 -12.17 -6.95 19.31
N VAL A 31 -12.19 -5.73 19.83
CA VAL A 31 -11.04 -4.82 19.75
C VAL A 31 -9.90 -5.46 20.54
N ARG A 32 -9.03 -6.21 19.85
CA ARG A 32 -7.83 -6.79 20.47
C ARG A 32 -6.84 -5.67 20.75
N GLN A 33 -6.49 -5.47 22.03
CA GLN A 33 -5.58 -4.41 22.48
C GLN A 33 -4.10 -4.82 22.53
N ASP A 34 -3.71 -5.95 21.93
CA ASP A 34 -2.32 -6.37 21.96
C ASP A 34 -1.44 -5.50 21.05
N SER A 35 -0.30 -5.04 21.58
CA SER A 35 0.62 -4.09 20.91
C SER A 35 1.65 -4.77 20.01
N GLU A 36 1.76 -6.10 20.08
CA GLU A 36 2.67 -6.88 19.23
C GLU A 36 2.01 -7.40 17.94
N ASP A 37 0.72 -7.17 17.76
CA ASP A 37 0.00 -7.63 16.59
C ASP A 37 0.23 -6.71 15.38
N HIS A 38 1.28 -7.01 14.61
CA HIS A 38 1.63 -6.31 13.37
C HIS A 38 0.61 -6.52 12.23
N SER A 39 -0.42 -7.35 12.42
CA SER A 39 -1.48 -7.54 11.42
C SER A 39 -2.48 -6.39 11.36
N TRP A 40 -2.39 -5.41 12.27
CA TRP A 40 -3.26 -4.24 12.34
C TRP A 40 -2.49 -2.95 12.56
N ALA A 41 -2.84 -1.90 11.83
CA ALA A 41 -2.46 -0.53 12.13
C ALA A 41 -3.55 0.12 12.98
N LYS A 42 -3.28 0.33 14.28
CA LYS A 42 -4.19 0.99 15.23
C LYS A 42 -3.78 2.45 15.42
N GLY A 43 -4.68 3.29 15.91
CA GLY A 43 -4.44 4.72 16.16
C GLY A 43 -4.03 5.47 14.90
N SER A 44 -4.46 5.00 13.72
CA SER A 44 -3.87 5.43 12.45
C SER A 44 -4.78 6.38 11.68
N TYR A 45 -4.17 7.37 11.05
CA TYR A 45 -4.79 8.26 10.08
C TYR A 45 -4.73 7.63 8.69
N ILE A 46 -5.84 7.69 7.95
CA ILE A 46 -5.92 7.19 6.57
C ILE A 46 -5.86 8.41 5.64
N ALA A 47 -4.66 8.76 5.17
CA ALA A 47 -4.38 9.97 4.41
C ALA A 47 -4.41 9.74 2.91
N ILE A 48 -5.13 10.56 2.15
CA ILE A 48 -5.13 10.42 0.68
C ILE A 48 -3.83 10.96 0.08
N VAL A 49 -3.35 10.32 -1.00
CA VAL A 49 -2.19 10.83 -1.74
C VAL A 49 -2.58 11.86 -2.79
N GLY A 50 -3.69 11.65 -3.50
CA GLY A 50 -4.17 12.54 -4.57
C GLY A 50 -4.60 13.94 -4.09
N ALA A 51 -4.99 14.10 -2.83
CA ALA A 51 -5.36 15.39 -2.25
C ALA A 51 -4.41 15.79 -1.09
N ARG A 52 -3.99 17.05 -1.06
CA ARG A 52 -2.99 17.51 -0.10
C ARG A 52 -3.58 17.57 1.30
N ASN A 53 -3.01 16.77 2.21
CA ASN A 53 -3.27 16.80 3.65
C ASN A 53 -4.73 16.48 4.05
N GLU A 54 -5.45 15.72 3.22
CA GLU A 54 -6.77 15.21 3.57
C GLU A 54 -6.67 13.78 4.13
N CYS A 55 -7.51 13.46 5.11
CA CYS A 55 -7.61 12.17 5.76
C CYS A 55 -9.08 11.75 5.94
N LEU A 56 -9.33 10.46 6.05
CA LEU A 56 -10.67 9.94 6.34
C LEU A 56 -11.13 10.31 7.74
N SER A 57 -12.37 10.79 7.85
CA SER A 57 -13.01 11.07 9.13
C SER A 57 -14.52 10.85 9.03
N PRO A 58 -15.21 10.46 10.12
CA PRO A 58 -16.65 10.57 10.18
C PRO A 58 -17.07 12.04 9.99
N ALA A 59 -18.15 12.27 9.25
CA ALA A 59 -18.75 13.58 9.07
C ALA A 59 -19.44 13.99 10.37
N THR A 60 -18.78 14.81 11.16
CA THR A 60 -19.32 15.37 12.41
C THR A 60 -19.79 16.79 12.18
N SER A 61 -20.93 17.15 12.78
CA SER A 61 -21.40 18.54 12.79
C SER A 61 -20.65 19.33 13.87
N GLY A 62 -19.40 19.69 13.62
CA GLY A 62 -18.60 20.50 14.55
C GLY A 62 -17.09 20.34 14.38
N SER A 63 -16.31 21.16 15.08
CA SER A 63 -14.84 21.07 15.12
C SER A 63 -14.32 19.89 15.95
N ASP A 64 -15.22 19.10 16.55
CA ASP A 64 -14.89 17.95 17.37
C ASP A 64 -15.15 16.67 16.57
N THR A 65 -14.16 16.26 15.81
CA THR A 65 -14.20 15.11 14.89
C THR A 65 -14.18 13.77 15.61
N ASN A 66 -13.98 13.78 16.93
CA ASN A 66 -13.89 12.59 17.77
C ASN A 66 -15.18 12.33 18.58
N ALA A 67 -16.18 13.21 18.50
CA ALA A 67 -17.41 13.07 19.29
C ALA A 67 -18.60 12.54 18.46
N ASN A 68 -19.08 11.36 18.83
CA ASN A 68 -20.41 10.79 18.53
C ASN A 68 -20.69 10.36 17.08
N ALA A 69 -19.75 9.66 16.43
CA ALA A 69 -20.13 8.87 15.26
C ALA A 69 -21.17 7.80 15.65
N THR A 70 -22.30 7.77 14.96
CA THR A 70 -23.37 6.79 15.14
C THR A 70 -23.56 5.98 13.86
N GLU A 71 -24.34 4.91 13.94
CA GLU A 71 -24.72 4.14 12.75
C GLU A 71 -25.37 5.06 11.69
N GLY A 72 -24.93 4.93 10.44
CA GLY A 72 -25.31 5.78 9.32
C GLY A 72 -24.52 7.09 9.18
N THR A 73 -23.63 7.45 10.10
CA THR A 73 -22.76 8.62 9.94
C THR A 73 -21.94 8.49 8.65
N LYS A 74 -22.01 9.49 7.76
CA LYS A 74 -21.23 9.55 6.52
C LYS A 74 -19.73 9.63 6.85
N VAL A 75 -18.87 9.06 6.02
CA VAL A 75 -17.42 9.28 6.06
C VAL A 75 -17.05 10.33 5.01
N GLU A 76 -16.13 11.23 5.34
CA GLU A 76 -15.66 12.31 4.49
C GLU A 76 -14.13 12.47 4.54
N ALA A 77 -13.59 13.31 3.66
CA ALA A 77 -12.20 13.70 3.64
C ALA A 77 -12.06 15.09 4.29
N VAL A 78 -11.30 15.17 5.38
CA VAL A 78 -11.05 16.42 6.15
C VAL A 78 -9.55 16.68 6.27
N GLN A 79 -9.16 17.86 6.73
CA GLN A 79 -7.74 18.12 7.04
C GLN A 79 -7.23 17.13 8.08
N CYS A 80 -6.06 16.53 7.86
CA CYS A 80 -5.60 15.41 8.69
C CYS A 80 -5.45 15.73 10.18
N HIS A 81 -5.10 16.97 10.56
CA HIS A 81 -5.03 17.37 11.98
C HIS A 81 -6.39 17.39 12.68
N MET A 82 -7.49 17.35 11.90
CA MET A 82 -8.87 17.21 12.36
C MET A 82 -9.43 15.82 12.05
N ALA A 83 -8.64 14.86 11.57
CA ALA A 83 -9.20 13.54 11.22
C ALA A 83 -9.27 12.63 12.43
N ALA A 84 -10.26 11.73 12.42
CA ALA A 84 -10.34 10.63 13.36
C ALA A 84 -9.25 9.56 13.11
N THR A 85 -9.04 8.72 14.11
CA THR A 85 -8.16 7.55 14.00
C THR A 85 -8.94 6.27 13.70
N TRP A 86 -8.23 5.35 13.04
CA TRP A 86 -8.78 4.11 12.54
C TRP A 86 -7.89 2.94 12.93
N SER A 87 -8.52 1.79 13.14
CA SER A 87 -7.85 0.49 13.10
C SER A 87 -8.02 -0.13 11.71
N VAL A 88 -6.90 -0.43 11.05
CA VAL A 88 -6.86 -0.90 9.66
C VAL A 88 -6.19 -2.28 9.59
N PRO A 89 -6.81 -3.29 8.95
CA PRO A 89 -6.21 -4.59 8.74
C PRO A 89 -5.09 -4.50 7.69
N LEU A 90 -3.91 -5.04 8.03
CA LEU A 90 -2.73 -5.10 7.15
C LEU A 90 -2.48 -6.50 6.58
N VAL A 91 -3.37 -7.45 6.85
CA VAL A 91 -3.28 -8.83 6.35
C VAL A 91 -3.87 -8.98 4.95
N GLU A 92 -3.30 -9.90 4.17
CA GLU A 92 -3.75 -10.19 2.81
C GLU A 92 -5.21 -10.64 2.74
N SER A 93 -5.72 -11.29 3.79
CA SER A 93 -7.13 -11.69 3.88
C SER A 93 -8.10 -10.51 4.02
N GLY A 94 -7.60 -9.31 4.34
CA GLY A 94 -8.41 -8.14 4.64
C GLY A 94 -9.10 -8.21 6.00
N GLY A 95 -9.98 -7.23 6.25
CA GLY A 95 -10.81 -7.11 7.44
C GLY A 95 -11.65 -5.84 7.44
N ALA A 96 -12.39 -5.59 8.53
CA ALA A 96 -13.10 -4.33 8.69
C ALA A 96 -12.17 -3.19 9.10
N ILE A 97 -12.39 -2.01 8.51
CA ILE A 97 -11.75 -0.75 8.93
C ILE A 97 -12.61 -0.14 10.03
N VAL A 98 -12.05 0.04 11.22
CA VAL A 98 -12.81 0.38 12.43
C VAL A 98 -12.50 1.81 12.85
N HIS A 99 -13.54 2.61 13.07
CA HIS A 99 -13.42 3.93 13.70
C HIS A 99 -13.22 3.76 15.20
N GLU A 100 -12.06 4.14 15.72
CA GLU A 100 -11.61 3.72 17.06
C GLU A 100 -12.48 4.25 18.20
N ASP A 101 -12.99 5.47 18.08
CA ASP A 101 -13.78 6.09 19.15
C ASP A 101 -15.19 5.47 19.26
N SER A 102 -15.75 5.00 18.14
CA SER A 102 -17.13 4.45 18.12
C SER A 102 -17.20 2.93 18.07
N GLY A 103 -16.14 2.26 17.63
CA GLY A 103 -16.16 0.83 17.30
C GLY A 103 -16.97 0.45 16.06
N LEU A 104 -17.55 1.43 15.35
CA LEU A 104 -18.24 1.22 14.08
C LEU A 104 -17.24 0.99 12.95
N VAL A 105 -17.69 0.35 11.87
CA VAL A 105 -16.85 0.01 10.72
C VAL A 105 -17.27 0.80 9.48
N ILE A 106 -16.33 1.03 8.57
CA ILE A 106 -16.63 1.56 7.24
C ILE A 106 -17.50 0.56 6.48
N ASP A 107 -18.54 1.07 5.82
CA ASP A 107 -19.51 0.31 5.05
C ASP A 107 -19.76 0.98 3.68
N LEU A 108 -19.71 0.18 2.61
CA LEU A 108 -19.95 0.60 1.23
C LEU A 108 -21.44 0.90 0.90
N GLY A 109 -22.34 0.69 1.83
CA GLY A 109 -23.77 0.86 1.67
C GLY A 109 -24.31 0.05 0.48
N GLN A 110 -24.83 0.75 -0.53
CA GLN A 110 -25.38 0.11 -1.73
C GLN A 110 -24.31 -0.40 -2.71
N ASN A 111 -23.02 -0.16 -2.45
CA ASN A 111 -21.91 -0.65 -3.28
C ASN A 111 -22.02 -0.22 -4.76
N VAL A 112 -22.49 1.01 -4.98
CA VAL A 112 -22.60 1.63 -6.31
C VAL A 112 -21.54 2.71 -6.49
N ASN A 113 -21.11 2.93 -7.73
CA ASN A 113 -20.22 4.04 -8.05
C ASN A 113 -20.85 5.38 -7.66
N ASN A 114 -20.02 6.28 -7.12
CA ASN A 114 -20.41 7.56 -6.52
C ASN A 114 -21.28 7.42 -5.25
N GLY A 115 -21.35 6.21 -4.67
CA GLY A 115 -22.00 6.00 -3.39
C GLY A 115 -21.23 6.65 -2.24
N ASN A 116 -21.93 7.08 -1.21
CA ASN A 116 -21.29 7.56 0.02
C ASN A 116 -20.83 6.37 0.87
N LEU A 117 -19.69 6.52 1.55
CA LEU A 117 -19.30 5.63 2.62
C LEU A 117 -20.02 6.03 3.91
N THR A 118 -20.44 5.04 4.69
CA THR A 118 -21.05 5.27 6.01
C THR A 118 -20.40 4.42 7.08
N LEU A 119 -20.63 4.76 8.34
CA LEU A 119 -20.28 3.94 9.48
C LEU A 119 -21.45 3.05 9.87
N GLN A 120 -21.18 1.76 10.09
CA GLN A 120 -22.20 0.78 10.46
C GLN A 120 -21.71 -0.12 11.59
N THR A 121 -22.65 -0.79 12.25
CA THR A 121 -22.31 -1.90 13.14
C THR A 121 -21.69 -3.04 12.30
N PHE A 122 -20.60 -3.64 12.80
CA PHE A 122 -19.97 -4.76 12.11
C PHE A 122 -20.92 -5.96 12.03
N SER A 123 -21.24 -6.37 10.80
CA SER A 123 -22.09 -7.53 10.48
C SER A 123 -21.29 -8.69 9.90
N GLY A 124 -20.06 -8.45 9.44
CA GLY A 124 -19.23 -9.43 8.74
C GLY A 124 -19.57 -9.57 7.25
N ASP A 125 -20.34 -8.65 6.68
CA ASP A 125 -20.68 -8.66 5.25
C ASP A 125 -19.45 -8.39 4.37
N ASP A 126 -19.06 -9.40 3.59
CA ASP A 126 -17.90 -9.34 2.72
C ASP A 126 -18.09 -8.42 1.50
N GLN A 127 -19.34 -8.08 1.15
CA GLN A 127 -19.65 -7.18 0.04
C GLN A 127 -19.50 -5.70 0.41
N THR A 128 -19.57 -5.37 1.69
CA THR A 128 -19.71 -3.97 2.12
C THR A 128 -18.75 -3.55 3.22
N GLN A 129 -18.27 -4.46 4.07
CA GLN A 129 -17.51 -4.11 5.28
C GLN A 129 -16.10 -4.70 5.34
N ILE A 130 -15.73 -5.58 4.41
CA ILE A 130 -14.39 -6.19 4.38
C ILE A 130 -13.52 -5.53 3.32
N PHE A 131 -12.38 -5.00 3.76
CA PHE A 131 -11.43 -4.29 2.92
C PHE A 131 -10.06 -4.94 3.00
N ASN A 132 -9.35 -4.86 1.88
CA ASN A 132 -7.95 -5.24 1.74
C ASN A 132 -7.16 -3.96 1.54
N TYR A 133 -6.11 -3.79 2.35
CA TYR A 133 -5.10 -2.78 2.10
C TYR A 133 -4.00 -3.39 1.25
N GLY A 134 -4.05 -3.11 -0.06
CA GLY A 134 -3.16 -3.73 -1.05
C GLY A 134 -1.74 -3.14 -1.04
N ALA A 135 -0.82 -3.85 -1.69
CA ALA A 135 0.56 -3.39 -1.89
C ALA A 135 0.67 -2.10 -2.75
N ASP A 136 -0.40 -1.74 -3.46
CA ASP A 136 -0.55 -0.49 -4.20
C ASP A 136 -1.18 0.63 -3.37
N ASN A 137 -1.31 0.43 -2.05
CA ASN A 137 -1.88 1.36 -1.07
C ASN A 137 -3.35 1.72 -1.36
N ARG A 138 -4.12 0.82 -1.98
CA ARG A 138 -5.57 0.97 -2.12
C ARG A 138 -6.29 0.26 -0.98
N LEU A 139 -7.40 0.84 -0.55
CA LEU A 139 -8.39 0.18 0.33
C LEU A 139 -9.52 -0.32 -0.55
N SER A 140 -9.47 -1.62 -0.88
CA SER A 140 -10.39 -2.26 -1.84
C SER A 140 -11.27 -3.32 -1.18
N ASN A 141 -12.52 -3.42 -1.57
CA ASN A 141 -13.36 -4.57 -1.26
C ASN A 141 -13.21 -5.62 -2.38
N ASN A 142 -12.62 -6.77 -2.05
CA ASN A 142 -12.34 -7.82 -3.03
C ASN A 142 -13.60 -8.45 -3.62
N ALA A 143 -14.69 -8.51 -2.86
CA ALA A 143 -15.91 -9.15 -3.32
C ALA A 143 -16.61 -8.33 -4.43
N THR A 144 -16.41 -7.00 -4.42
CA THR A 144 -17.12 -6.08 -5.31
C THR A 144 -16.22 -5.34 -6.30
N GLY A 145 -14.90 -5.41 -6.11
CA GLY A 145 -13.91 -4.66 -6.90
C GLY A 145 -14.01 -3.15 -6.72
N LYS A 146 -14.61 -2.68 -5.61
CA LYS A 146 -14.73 -1.26 -5.28
C LYS A 146 -13.59 -0.79 -4.38
N CYS A 147 -13.21 0.47 -4.58
CA CYS A 147 -12.20 1.15 -3.80
C CYS A 147 -12.80 2.40 -3.14
N ILE A 148 -12.21 2.79 -2.00
CA ILE A 148 -12.45 4.11 -1.42
C ILE A 148 -11.78 5.13 -2.35
N ASP A 149 -12.53 6.14 -2.80
CA ASP A 149 -12.12 7.12 -3.80
C ASP A 149 -12.43 8.55 -3.34
N ARG A 150 -11.56 9.50 -3.65
CA ARG A 150 -11.88 10.93 -3.57
C ARG A 150 -12.24 11.46 -4.95
N GLY A 151 -13.54 11.43 -5.26
CA GLY A 151 -14.08 12.07 -6.45
C GLY A 151 -14.03 13.58 -6.36
N ASP A 152 -14.51 14.27 -7.39
CA ASP A 152 -14.60 15.74 -7.37
C ASP A 152 -15.57 16.23 -6.27
N ASP A 153 -16.70 15.56 -6.12
CA ASP A 153 -17.79 15.94 -5.18
C ASP A 153 -17.56 15.52 -3.73
N GLY A 154 -16.53 14.74 -3.45
CA GLY A 154 -16.26 14.25 -2.10
C GLY A 154 -15.64 12.87 -2.06
N LEU A 155 -15.54 12.35 -0.85
CA LEU A 155 -15.28 10.94 -0.65
C LEU A 155 -16.45 10.11 -1.19
N GLN A 156 -16.13 9.08 -1.98
CA GLN A 156 -17.09 8.22 -2.64
C GLN A 156 -16.55 6.80 -2.81
N ILE A 157 -17.43 5.92 -3.25
CA ILE A 157 -17.11 4.55 -3.63
C ILE A 157 -17.01 4.51 -5.15
N TYR A 158 -15.97 3.87 -5.68
CA TYR A 158 -15.81 3.76 -7.13
C TYR A 158 -15.13 2.45 -7.50
N ASP A 159 -15.32 2.00 -8.74
CA ASP A 159 -14.54 0.88 -9.28
C ASP A 159 -13.04 1.13 -9.06
N CYS A 160 -12.33 0.10 -8.58
CA CYS A 160 -10.89 0.20 -8.41
C CYS A 160 -10.24 0.47 -9.76
N ARG A 161 -9.64 1.66 -9.87
CA ARG A 161 -8.93 2.13 -11.04
C ARG A 161 -7.44 2.18 -10.74
N PRO A 162 -6.65 1.34 -11.42
CA PRO A 162 -5.20 1.24 -11.27
C PRO A 162 -4.49 2.58 -11.41
N ASN A 163 -5.05 3.43 -12.25
CA ASN A 163 -4.49 4.70 -12.62
C ASN A 163 -5.08 5.92 -11.89
N ASN A 164 -5.91 5.67 -10.88
CA ASN A 164 -6.53 6.73 -10.11
C ASN A 164 -5.80 6.92 -8.78
N VAL A 165 -5.09 8.05 -8.65
CA VAL A 165 -4.37 8.42 -7.42
C VAL A 165 -5.28 8.88 -6.30
N ASN A 166 -6.53 9.20 -6.62
CA ASN A 166 -7.53 9.55 -5.62
C ASN A 166 -8.06 8.32 -4.86
N GLN A 167 -7.59 7.12 -5.23
CA GLN A 167 -7.90 5.85 -4.56
C GLN A 167 -6.72 5.33 -3.73
N VAL A 168 -5.62 6.10 -3.66
CA VAL A 168 -4.40 5.71 -2.96
C VAL A 168 -4.37 6.38 -1.59
N TRP A 169 -4.24 5.57 -0.55
CA TRP A 169 -4.35 5.95 0.85
C TRP A 169 -3.11 5.52 1.62
N LEU A 170 -2.55 6.39 2.43
CA LEU A 170 -1.41 6.10 3.31
C LEU A 170 -1.90 5.96 4.74
N ILE A 171 -1.54 4.86 5.38
CA ILE A 171 -1.80 4.62 6.80
C ILE A 171 -0.65 5.24 7.60
N ARG A 172 -0.97 6.23 8.45
CA ARG A 172 0.03 7.02 9.20
C ARG A 172 -0.27 7.01 10.69
N THR A 173 0.76 7.04 11.52
CA THR A 173 0.62 7.20 12.98
C THR A 173 0.51 8.66 13.43
N THR A 174 0.72 9.60 12.51
CA THR A 174 0.56 11.04 12.75
C THR A 174 -0.34 11.66 11.69
N PRO A 175 -1.10 12.72 12.04
CA PRO A 175 -2.00 13.36 11.10
C PRO A 175 -1.21 14.03 9.97
N GLU A 176 -0.15 14.75 10.34
CA GLU A 176 0.69 15.44 9.38
C GLU A 176 1.77 14.51 8.85
N ALA A 177 2.13 14.73 7.57
CA ALA A 177 3.34 14.12 7.02
C ALA A 177 4.54 14.67 7.77
N LYS A 178 5.35 13.78 8.34
CA LYS A 178 6.55 14.17 9.07
C LYS A 178 7.56 14.77 8.10
N ALA A 179 7.96 16.01 8.35
CA ALA A 179 9.16 16.53 7.73
C ALA A 179 10.35 15.72 8.24
N LEU A 180 11.31 15.42 7.37
CA LEU A 180 12.48 14.64 7.76
C LEU A 180 13.28 15.35 8.86
N ASP A 181 13.25 16.68 8.89
CA ASP A 181 14.06 17.51 9.78
C ASP A 181 13.46 17.70 11.18
N ASP A 182 12.17 17.44 11.36
CA ASP A 182 11.49 17.70 12.63
C ASP A 182 11.72 16.59 13.65
N ASP A 183 11.83 15.32 13.20
CA ASP A 183 11.80 14.15 14.09
C ASP A 183 13.08 13.29 14.07
N ALA A 184 13.90 13.38 13.03
CA ALA A 184 15.10 12.55 12.89
C ALA A 184 16.37 13.37 13.12
N PRO A 185 17.10 13.17 14.24
CA PRO A 185 18.36 13.85 14.50
C PRO A 185 19.32 13.78 13.29
N THR A 186 19.87 14.92 12.91
CA THR A 186 20.88 14.96 11.85
C THR A 186 22.15 14.24 12.31
N ARG A 187 22.65 13.31 11.50
CA ARG A 187 23.95 12.65 11.71
C ARG A 187 24.99 13.12 10.70
N SER A 188 26.21 12.58 10.80
CA SER A 188 27.24 12.78 9.81
C SER A 188 26.79 12.29 8.44
N ASP A 189 27.11 13.06 7.40
CA ASP A 189 26.94 12.65 6.00
C ASP A 189 27.52 11.26 5.76
N ALA A 190 26.73 10.38 5.13
CA ALA A 190 27.20 9.09 4.71
C ALA A 190 27.57 9.11 3.22
N SER A 191 28.61 8.35 2.88
CA SER A 191 29.05 8.13 1.51
C SER A 191 29.33 6.66 1.27
N SER A 192 28.94 6.15 0.11
CA SER A 192 29.29 4.79 -0.29
C SER A 192 30.81 4.65 -0.45
N SER A 193 31.41 3.63 0.16
CA SER A 193 32.81 3.25 -0.04
C SER A 193 33.03 2.54 -1.38
N ASN A 194 31.96 2.06 -2.02
CA ASN A 194 32.00 1.40 -3.31
C ASN A 194 31.83 2.45 -4.43
N SER A 195 32.75 2.47 -5.40
CA SER A 195 32.69 3.42 -6.53
C SER A 195 31.46 3.23 -7.40
N ASP A 196 30.97 1.99 -7.51
CA ASP A 196 29.95 1.57 -8.46
C ASP A 196 28.55 1.58 -7.87
N LEU A 197 28.45 1.59 -6.54
CA LEU A 197 27.19 1.68 -5.80
C LEU A 197 27.05 3.03 -5.10
N LYS A 198 25.82 3.54 -5.03
CA LYS A 198 25.48 4.83 -4.42
C LYS A 198 24.38 4.67 -3.40
N TYR A 199 24.35 5.58 -2.43
CA TYR A 199 23.18 5.77 -1.60
C TYR A 199 22.16 6.63 -2.36
N ILE A 200 20.88 6.28 -2.26
CA ILE A 200 19.78 7.17 -2.64
C ILE A 200 19.38 7.92 -1.38
N GLN A 201 19.57 9.23 -1.38
CA GLN A 201 19.43 10.07 -0.18
C GLN A 201 18.43 11.20 -0.44
N PRO A 202 17.61 11.60 0.55
CA PRO A 202 16.80 12.80 0.45
C PRO A 202 17.69 14.04 0.25
N LYS A 203 17.16 15.02 -0.47
CA LYS A 203 17.82 16.33 -0.61
C LYS A 203 18.00 16.93 0.79
N GLU A 204 19.20 17.42 1.08
CA GLU A 204 19.58 18.03 2.37
C GLU A 204 19.75 17.06 3.56
N ARG A 205 19.47 15.75 3.40
CA ARG A 205 19.66 14.73 4.44
C ARG A 205 20.50 13.54 3.97
N LYS A 206 21.82 13.75 3.87
CA LYS A 206 22.80 12.74 3.45
C LYS A 206 23.15 11.71 4.54
N ASP A 207 22.58 11.87 5.72
CA ASP A 207 22.59 10.87 6.79
C ASP A 207 21.49 9.82 6.63
N LEU A 208 20.48 10.08 5.78
CA LEU A 208 19.36 9.18 5.51
C LEU A 208 19.47 8.52 4.14
N CYS A 209 19.11 7.25 4.07
CA CYS A 209 19.23 6.40 2.89
C CYS A 209 17.94 5.62 2.66
N ILE A 210 17.57 5.44 1.40
CA ILE A 210 16.60 4.42 1.00
C ILE A 210 17.22 3.05 1.20
N SER A 211 16.58 2.21 2.02
CA SER A 211 16.96 0.84 2.34
C SER A 211 15.81 -0.10 1.99
N THR A 212 16.12 -1.33 1.65
CA THR A 212 15.12 -2.39 1.65
C THR A 212 14.73 -2.80 3.07
N ILE A 213 13.48 -3.21 3.23
CA ILE A 213 12.99 -3.85 4.45
C ILE A 213 13.30 -5.35 4.32
N SER A 214 13.95 -5.92 5.34
CA SER A 214 14.25 -7.36 5.41
C SER A 214 13.96 -7.87 6.81
N ASP A 215 13.32 -9.03 6.89
CA ASP A 215 12.95 -9.74 8.11
C ASP A 215 13.98 -10.82 8.50
N GLY A 216 15.10 -10.93 7.78
CA GLY A 216 16.08 -12.00 7.99
C GLY A 216 17.38 -11.86 7.20
N SER A 217 18.03 -12.99 6.93
CA SER A 217 19.34 -13.04 6.29
C SER A 217 19.33 -12.85 4.76
N SER A 218 18.16 -12.76 4.13
CA SER A 218 18.03 -12.58 2.68
C SER A 218 16.89 -11.64 2.33
N ILE A 219 17.11 -10.86 1.27
CA ILE A 219 16.15 -9.90 0.74
C ILE A 219 15.25 -10.65 -0.23
N GLN A 220 13.94 -10.52 -0.06
CA GLN A 220 12.95 -11.20 -0.89
C GLN A 220 12.42 -10.26 -1.98
N SER A 221 11.93 -10.85 -3.08
CA SER A 221 11.04 -10.12 -3.99
C SER A 221 9.79 -9.68 -3.23
N ASN A 222 9.22 -8.55 -3.64
CA ASN A 222 8.10 -7.85 -3.02
C ASN A 222 8.42 -7.19 -1.66
N ALA A 223 9.67 -7.24 -1.20
CA ALA A 223 10.08 -6.47 -0.02
C ALA A 223 9.83 -4.97 -0.25
N GLY A 224 9.32 -4.29 0.77
CA GLY A 224 9.16 -2.84 0.75
C GLY A 224 10.50 -2.11 0.80
N VAL A 225 10.47 -0.81 0.53
CA VAL A 225 11.58 0.11 0.80
C VAL A 225 11.19 1.09 1.89
N ALA A 226 12.17 1.50 2.69
CA ALA A 226 12.01 2.44 3.78
C ALA A 226 13.15 3.47 3.75
N LEU A 227 12.90 4.61 4.42
CA LEU A 227 13.95 5.57 4.72
C LEU A 227 14.51 5.23 6.11
N THR A 228 15.83 5.10 6.20
CA THR A 228 16.55 4.82 7.46
C THR A 228 17.87 5.58 7.48
N TYR A 229 18.58 5.57 8.60
CA TYR A 229 19.96 6.07 8.66
C TYR A 229 20.88 5.23 7.78
N CYS A 230 21.73 5.91 7.03
CA CYS A 230 22.74 5.26 6.19
C CYS A 230 23.73 4.45 7.03
N ALA A 231 24.19 3.33 6.51
CA ALA A 231 25.27 2.55 7.08
C ALA A 231 26.53 3.43 7.21
N GLY A 232 27.19 3.39 8.36
CA GLY A 232 28.35 4.25 8.64
C GLY A 232 28.02 5.70 9.00
N SER A 233 26.74 6.08 9.09
CA SER A 233 26.36 7.31 9.81
C SER A 233 26.52 7.04 11.31
N GLU A 234 27.66 7.42 11.88
CA GLU A 234 28.02 7.09 13.26
C GLU A 234 26.97 7.63 14.24
N SER A 235 26.35 6.73 15.02
CA SER A 235 25.79 7.06 16.32
C SER A 235 26.24 5.98 17.29
N SER A 236 26.89 6.37 18.38
CA SER A 236 27.31 5.49 19.47
C SER A 236 26.15 4.79 20.18
N ASP A 237 24.89 5.21 19.94
CA ASP A 237 23.76 4.89 20.82
C ASP A 237 22.59 4.11 20.17
N SER A 238 22.65 3.75 18.89
CA SER A 238 21.56 2.96 18.27
C SER A 238 22.09 1.72 17.55
N GLY A 239 21.84 0.54 18.11
CA GLY A 239 22.18 -0.78 17.56
C GLY A 239 21.48 -1.16 16.24
N ASN A 240 20.94 -0.20 15.49
CA ASN A 240 20.24 -0.41 14.22
C ASN A 240 21.06 0.12 13.05
N SER A 241 22.35 -0.22 12.98
CA SER A 241 23.12 -0.02 11.74
C SER A 241 22.60 -1.00 10.69
N THR A 242 21.70 -0.55 9.82
CA THR A 242 21.25 -1.32 8.66
C THR A 242 22.45 -1.65 7.78
N SER A 243 22.56 -2.89 7.29
CA SER A 243 23.69 -3.32 6.45
C SER A 243 23.79 -2.45 5.19
N ALA A 244 25.02 -2.09 4.80
CA ALA A 244 25.26 -1.35 3.55
C ALA A 244 24.67 -2.08 2.33
N ASP A 245 24.62 -3.42 2.37
CA ASP A 245 24.08 -4.25 1.29
C ASP A 245 22.57 -4.05 1.06
N LEU A 246 21.84 -3.49 2.03
CA LEU A 246 20.39 -3.23 1.94
C LEU A 246 20.05 -1.86 1.35
N MET A 247 21.05 -0.99 1.17
CA MET A 247 20.83 0.43 0.84
C MET A 247 21.81 0.99 -0.19
N GLN A 248 22.68 0.15 -0.74
CA GLN A 248 23.60 0.52 -1.82
C GLN A 248 23.02 0.12 -3.17
N TRP A 249 22.89 1.11 -4.05
CA TRP A 249 22.17 0.98 -5.30
C TRP A 249 23.08 1.25 -6.49
N SER A 250 23.02 0.40 -7.52
CA SER A 250 23.50 0.73 -8.86
C SER A 250 22.41 1.54 -9.55
N LEU A 251 22.72 2.79 -9.88
CA LEU A 251 21.78 3.71 -10.52
C LEU A 251 21.92 3.66 -12.04
N SER A 252 20.78 3.69 -12.75
CA SER A 252 20.75 4.05 -14.16
C SER A 252 21.16 5.51 -14.33
N GLY A 253 21.90 5.84 -15.38
CA GLY A 253 22.26 7.21 -15.69
C GLY A 253 21.05 8.03 -16.18
N LYS A 254 21.29 8.97 -17.10
CA LYS A 254 20.21 9.77 -17.71
C LYS A 254 19.26 8.93 -18.56
N GLU A 255 19.76 7.83 -19.13
CA GLU A 255 18.96 6.92 -19.93
C GLU A 255 18.13 5.98 -19.04
N PRO A 256 16.89 5.64 -19.45
CA PRO A 256 16.05 4.69 -18.73
C PRO A 256 16.77 3.35 -18.52
N GLY A 257 16.82 2.89 -17.27
CA GLY A 257 17.44 1.64 -16.88
C GLY A 257 17.00 1.17 -15.50
N GLN A 258 17.56 0.05 -15.06
CA GLN A 258 17.24 -0.52 -13.76
C GLN A 258 18.02 0.16 -12.63
N VAL A 259 17.37 0.32 -11.47
CA VAL A 259 18.04 0.64 -10.20
C VAL A 259 18.18 -0.65 -9.41
N LYS A 260 19.41 -1.16 -9.29
CA LYS A 260 19.70 -2.49 -8.73
C LYS A 260 20.21 -2.38 -7.30
N LEU A 261 19.77 -3.27 -6.44
CA LEU A 261 20.26 -3.36 -5.07
C LEU A 261 21.54 -4.21 -5.02
N GLY A 262 22.68 -3.55 -4.85
CA GLY A 262 24.00 -4.20 -4.81
C GLY A 262 24.16 -5.24 -5.92
N SER A 263 24.55 -6.46 -5.53
CA SER A 263 24.67 -7.63 -6.40
C SER A 263 23.51 -8.64 -6.24
N SER A 264 22.42 -8.25 -5.56
CA SER A 264 21.33 -9.18 -5.17
C SER A 264 20.50 -9.72 -6.34
N GLY A 265 20.62 -9.11 -7.53
CA GLY A 265 19.73 -9.39 -8.66
C GLY A 265 18.31 -8.84 -8.48
N LEU A 266 18.09 -8.01 -7.46
CA LEU A 266 16.83 -7.32 -7.21
C LEU A 266 16.90 -5.87 -7.68
N CYS A 267 15.76 -5.38 -8.17
CA CYS A 267 15.58 -4.06 -8.74
C CYS A 267 14.46 -3.31 -8.01
N LEU A 268 14.58 -1.98 -7.95
CA LEU A 268 13.44 -1.14 -7.60
C LEU A 268 12.36 -1.29 -8.66
N GLU A 269 11.15 -1.55 -8.22
CA GLU A 269 9.96 -1.64 -9.06
C GLU A 269 8.87 -0.75 -8.47
N THR A 270 8.20 -0.02 -9.35
CA THR A 270 6.95 0.66 -9.04
C THR A 270 5.85 0.16 -9.95
N GLY A 271 4.61 0.37 -9.54
CA GLY A 271 3.44 -0.14 -10.23
C GLY A 271 2.74 -1.25 -9.49
N GLY A 272 1.64 -1.70 -10.06
CA GLY A 272 0.87 -2.83 -9.56
C GLY A 272 0.23 -3.56 -10.73
N ASN A 273 0.12 -4.89 -10.59
CA ASN A 273 -0.65 -5.70 -11.52
C ASN A 273 -2.12 -5.40 -11.30
N VAL A 274 -2.79 -5.11 -12.40
CA VAL A 274 -4.21 -4.76 -12.36
C VAL A 274 -4.97 -5.53 -13.40
N ILE A 275 -6.17 -5.96 -13.04
CA ILE A 275 -7.02 -6.73 -13.94
C ILE A 275 -7.67 -5.76 -14.91
N ASN A 276 -7.32 -5.86 -16.20
CA ASN A 276 -7.94 -5.05 -17.25
C ASN A 276 -9.38 -5.51 -17.54
N SER A 277 -10.08 -4.80 -18.43
CA SER A 277 -11.47 -5.10 -18.80
C SER A 277 -11.70 -6.50 -19.39
N TYR A 278 -10.64 -7.21 -19.75
CA TYR A 278 -10.68 -8.57 -20.29
C TYR A 278 -10.33 -9.64 -19.24
N GLY A 279 -10.05 -9.25 -18.00
CA GLY A 279 -9.69 -10.19 -16.94
C GLY A 279 -8.20 -10.55 -16.87
N TYR A 280 -7.33 -9.87 -17.64
CA TYR A 280 -5.89 -10.12 -17.61
C TYR A 280 -5.17 -9.14 -16.68
N GLU A 281 -4.17 -9.64 -15.95
CA GLU A 281 -3.24 -8.77 -15.22
C GLU A 281 -2.36 -7.99 -16.19
N GLU A 282 -2.34 -6.67 -16.00
CA GLU A 282 -1.49 -5.72 -16.71
C GLU A 282 -0.74 -4.90 -15.67
N LEU A 283 0.58 -4.76 -15.79
CA LEU A 283 1.33 -3.87 -14.90
C LEU A 283 0.99 -2.43 -15.25
N THR A 284 0.26 -1.75 -14.36
CA THR A 284 0.01 -0.31 -14.48
C THR A 284 0.88 0.43 -13.49
N VAL A 285 1.44 1.56 -13.93
CA VAL A 285 2.15 2.47 -13.04
C VAL A 285 1.48 3.83 -13.07
N VAL A 286 1.11 4.31 -11.90
CA VAL A 286 0.70 5.69 -11.70
C VAL A 286 1.43 6.35 -10.56
N ASN A 287 1.34 7.68 -10.57
CA ASN A 287 1.76 8.51 -9.46
C ASN A 287 1.25 7.93 -8.14
N ALA A 288 2.05 8.02 -7.08
CA ALA A 288 1.72 7.54 -5.75
C ALA A 288 1.65 6.01 -5.54
N MET A 289 1.86 5.17 -6.56
CA MET A 289 2.00 3.73 -6.31
C MET A 289 3.24 3.43 -5.47
N GLY A 290 3.13 2.39 -4.65
CA GLY A 290 4.23 1.91 -3.83
C GLY A 290 5.49 1.61 -4.66
N VAL A 291 6.63 1.69 -3.99
CA VAL A 291 7.92 1.21 -4.50
C VAL A 291 8.29 -0.02 -3.70
N ARG A 292 8.68 -1.08 -4.40
CA ARG A 292 9.05 -2.37 -3.83
C ARG A 292 10.28 -2.93 -4.51
N MET A 293 10.79 -4.03 -3.97
CA MET A 293 11.79 -4.86 -4.61
C MET A 293 11.13 -5.89 -5.52
N ALA A 294 11.74 -6.15 -6.67
CA ALA A 294 11.38 -7.25 -7.55
C ALA A 294 12.63 -7.88 -8.15
N THR A 295 12.53 -9.12 -8.65
CA THR A 295 13.59 -9.70 -9.48
C THR A 295 13.83 -8.80 -10.70
N CYS A 296 15.09 -8.49 -10.99
CA CYS A 296 15.42 -7.64 -12.13
C CYS A 296 14.95 -8.28 -13.44
N ASP A 297 14.11 -7.56 -14.18
CA ASP A 297 13.63 -7.90 -15.52
C ASP A 297 13.79 -6.70 -16.45
N ASP A 298 14.57 -6.87 -17.53
CA ASP A 298 14.80 -5.82 -18.51
C ASP A 298 13.55 -5.47 -19.32
N GLN A 299 12.53 -6.32 -19.30
CA GLN A 299 11.25 -6.08 -19.97
C GLN A 299 10.21 -5.46 -19.04
N ALA A 300 10.42 -5.44 -17.72
CA ALA A 300 9.46 -4.88 -16.77
C ALA A 300 9.43 -3.34 -16.85
N PRO A 301 8.32 -2.72 -17.31
CA PRO A 301 8.22 -1.26 -17.40
C PRO A 301 8.39 -0.61 -16.03
N GLY A 302 7.81 -1.21 -14.98
CA GLY A 302 7.91 -0.74 -13.59
C GLY A 302 9.32 -0.63 -13.03
N GLN A 303 10.32 -1.22 -13.69
CA GLN A 303 11.73 -1.20 -13.30
C GLN A 303 12.57 -0.23 -14.13
N LYS A 304 11.95 0.58 -14.99
CA LYS A 304 12.65 1.61 -15.76
C LYS A 304 12.67 2.91 -14.96
N TRP A 305 13.87 3.35 -14.64
CA TRP A 305 14.17 4.57 -13.91
C TRP A 305 15.22 5.38 -14.66
N SER A 306 15.14 6.70 -14.55
CA SER A 306 16.22 7.60 -14.96
C SER A 306 16.67 8.40 -13.76
N SER A 307 17.96 8.66 -13.66
CA SER A 307 18.50 9.54 -12.64
C SER A 307 19.23 10.71 -13.27
N ASP A 308 19.01 11.89 -12.69
CA ASP A 308 19.90 13.03 -12.85
C ASP A 308 20.66 13.28 -11.54
N GLN A 309 21.43 14.36 -11.46
CA GLN A 309 22.25 14.66 -10.28
C GLN A 309 21.42 14.91 -9.01
N PHE A 310 20.10 15.12 -9.12
CA PHE A 310 19.26 15.57 -8.02
C PHE A 310 18.02 14.70 -7.80
N MET A 311 17.60 13.93 -8.79
CA MET A 311 16.33 13.23 -8.74
C MET A 311 16.39 11.87 -9.43
N LEU A 312 15.85 10.86 -8.74
CA LEU A 312 15.49 9.58 -9.33
C LEU A 312 14.02 9.65 -9.78
N LYS A 313 13.76 9.26 -11.03
CA LYS A 313 12.44 9.35 -11.65
C LYS A 313 12.07 8.00 -12.24
N SER A 314 10.81 7.60 -12.11
CA SER A 314 10.28 6.52 -12.95
C SER A 314 10.35 6.98 -14.41
N ALA A 315 10.94 6.16 -15.27
CA ALA A 315 11.14 6.41 -16.69
C ALA A 315 10.12 5.65 -17.55
N ILE A 316 8.96 5.38 -16.97
CA ILE A 316 7.88 4.69 -17.67
C ILE A 316 7.31 5.65 -18.68
N GLU A 317 7.43 5.28 -19.96
CA GLU A 317 6.78 5.99 -21.03
C GLU A 317 5.29 5.98 -20.74
N LYS A 318 4.66 7.16 -20.61
CA LYS A 318 3.20 7.26 -20.56
C LYS A 318 2.68 6.51 -21.77
N THR A 319 2.04 5.36 -21.55
CA THR A 319 1.44 4.54 -22.59
C THR A 319 0.25 5.28 -23.19
N GLY A 320 0.48 6.29 -24.02
CA GLY A 320 -0.44 6.85 -25.02
C GLY A 320 -1.79 7.41 -24.55
N VAL A 321 -2.24 7.23 -23.31
CA VAL A 321 -3.51 7.77 -22.83
C VAL A 321 -3.24 9.20 -22.39
N SER A 322 -3.47 10.13 -23.32
CA SER A 322 -3.64 11.54 -22.99
C SER A 322 -4.71 11.65 -21.90
N MET A 323 -4.28 11.90 -20.67
CA MET A 323 -5.18 12.45 -19.67
C MET A 323 -5.45 13.88 -20.11
N ASP A 324 -6.50 14.08 -20.89
CA ASP A 324 -7.05 15.42 -21.04
C ASP A 324 -7.31 15.95 -19.62
N PRO A 325 -6.80 17.13 -19.27
CA PRO A 325 -7.15 17.74 -17.99
C PRO A 325 -8.69 17.81 -17.91
N PRO A 326 -9.29 17.65 -16.72
CA PRO A 326 -10.72 17.81 -16.56
C PRO A 326 -11.12 19.13 -17.21
N ARG A 327 -12.01 19.07 -18.21
CA ARG A 327 -12.56 20.26 -18.85
C ARG A 327 -13.15 21.10 -17.73
N SER A 328 -12.55 22.24 -17.45
CA SER A 328 -13.21 23.29 -16.71
C SER A 328 -14.53 23.55 -17.42
N VAL A 329 -15.64 23.23 -16.76
CA VAL A 329 -16.95 23.70 -17.19
C VAL A 329 -16.91 25.21 -17.01
N GLU A 330 -16.68 25.94 -18.11
CA GLU A 330 -17.01 27.35 -18.16
C GLU A 330 -18.51 27.45 -17.91
N ALA A 331 -18.87 28.06 -16.79
CA ALA A 331 -20.24 28.42 -16.51
C ALA A 331 -20.63 29.51 -17.51
N ASP A 332 -21.39 29.15 -18.52
CA ASP A 332 -22.14 30.12 -19.32
C ASP A 332 -23.13 30.83 -18.38
N HIS A 333 -22.85 32.09 -18.09
CA HIS A 333 -23.83 33.02 -17.55
C HIS A 333 -24.62 33.62 -18.73
N ASP A 334 -25.84 33.11 -18.92
CA ASP A 334 -26.97 33.83 -19.51
C ASP A 334 -28.08 34.01 -18.47
#